data_AF-A0A950P5R9-F1
#
_entry.id   AF-A0A950P5R9-F1
#
_cell.length_a   1.000
_cell.length_b   1.000
_cell.length_c   1.000
_cell.angle_alpha   90.00
_cell.angle_beta   90.00
_cell.angle_gamma   90.00
#
_symmetry.space_group_name_H-M   'P 1'
#
loop_
_entity.id
_entity.type
_entity.pdbx_description
1 polymer ?
#
loop_
_entity_poly.entity_id
_entity_poly.type
_entity_poly.pdbx_seq_one_letter_code
_entity_poly.pdbx_strand_id
1 'polypeptide(L)'
;MNEWSDWRDWGPSRPLPAEGGIAARSKRGAIGDTWWSQRFIELLESFGVGSRLQRGRNYARRGQVVELEVEPGVVIAKVQGSRYTPYCVRIRGKALSEQQWRRVEKAMAARALPLAQLLAGEMPHDIEDAFTSCKLTLFARSNEELKASCTCP
;
A
#
# COMPACT_ATOMS: atom_id res chain seq x y z
N MET A 1 -27.59 47.56 -2.69
CA MET A 1 -27.91 46.20 -3.14
C MET A 1 -26.62 45.60 -3.68
N ASN A 2 -25.77 45.10 -2.77
CA ASN A 2 -24.46 44.53 -3.10
C ASN A 2 -24.41 43.12 -2.51
N GLU A 3 -25.12 42.18 -3.14
CA GLU A 3 -24.99 40.74 -2.87
C GLU A 3 -23.89 40.18 -3.76
N TRP A 4 -22.64 40.47 -3.38
CA TRP A 4 -21.50 39.71 -3.87
C TRP A 4 -21.05 38.84 -2.71
N SER A 5 -21.52 37.59 -2.70
CA SER A 5 -21.08 36.54 -1.79
C SER A 5 -19.57 36.36 -1.92
N ASP A 6 -18.87 36.67 -0.83
CA ASP A 6 -17.43 36.57 -0.68
C ASP A 6 -17.00 35.11 -0.92
N TRP A 7 -16.21 34.87 -1.96
CA TRP A 7 -15.72 33.55 -2.38
C TRP A 7 -14.77 32.89 -1.36
N ARG A 8 -14.58 33.51 -0.20
CA ARG A 8 -13.69 33.11 0.90
C ARG A 8 -14.30 32.09 1.87
N ASP A 9 -15.58 31.75 1.73
CA ASP A 9 -16.29 30.84 2.64
C ASP A 9 -16.12 29.34 2.33
N TRP A 10 -15.41 28.99 1.25
CA TRP A 10 -15.09 27.59 0.96
C TRP A 10 -13.90 27.12 1.80
N GLY A 11 -14.19 26.59 2.99
CA GLY A 11 -13.19 25.91 3.82
C GLY A 11 -12.49 24.75 3.10
N PRO A 12 -11.33 24.28 3.60
CA PRO A 12 -10.56 23.22 2.94
C PRO A 12 -11.41 21.96 2.77
N SER A 13 -11.34 21.35 1.58
CA SER A 13 -12.09 20.14 1.24
C SER A 13 -11.75 19.01 2.23
N ARG A 14 -12.75 18.51 2.97
CA ARG A 14 -12.61 17.42 3.94
C ARG A 14 -13.20 16.13 3.39
N PRO A 15 -12.58 14.96 3.60
CA PRO A 15 -13.18 13.68 3.24
C PRO A 15 -14.50 13.47 3.97
N LEU A 16 -15.48 12.92 3.27
CA LEU A 16 -16.72 12.42 3.85
C LEU A 16 -16.42 11.18 4.72
N PRO A 17 -17.25 10.87 5.73
CA PRO A 17 -17.13 9.60 6.43
C PRO A 17 -17.36 8.43 5.47
N ALA A 18 -16.57 7.37 5.63
CA ALA A 18 -16.76 6.10 4.93
C ALA A 18 -17.54 5.15 5.84
N GLU A 19 -18.64 4.60 5.35
CA GLU A 19 -19.38 3.56 6.07
C GLU A 19 -18.70 2.21 5.86
N GLY A 20 -18.33 1.53 6.96
CA GLY A 20 -17.76 0.18 6.92
C GLY A 20 -16.37 0.05 6.28
N GLY A 21 -15.66 1.15 6.03
CA GLY A 21 -14.36 1.09 5.38
C GLY A 21 -13.23 0.50 6.24
N ILE A 22 -12.22 -0.03 5.55
CA ILE A 22 -11.05 -0.70 6.11
C ILE A 22 -10.18 0.34 6.82
N ALA A 23 -9.99 0.14 8.13
CA ALA A 23 -9.19 1.02 8.96
C ALA A 23 -7.85 0.39 9.34
N ALA A 24 -6.78 1.18 9.30
CA ALA A 24 -5.48 0.78 9.86
C ALA A 24 -5.61 0.50 11.36
N ARG A 25 -4.94 -0.55 11.83
CA ARG A 25 -4.88 -0.92 13.26
C ARG A 25 -4.24 0.19 14.10
N SER A 26 -3.13 0.75 13.62
CA SER A 26 -2.42 1.86 14.27
C SER A 26 -3.23 3.16 14.26
N LYS A 27 -3.49 3.73 15.44
CA LYS A 27 -4.20 5.02 15.59
C LYS A 27 -3.28 6.24 15.53
N ARG A 28 -1.98 6.09 15.85
CA ARG A 28 -0.94 7.16 15.84
C ARG A 28 0.44 6.54 15.56
N GLY A 29 1.42 7.36 15.16
CA GLY A 29 2.81 6.90 14.97
C GLY A 29 3.05 6.19 13.63
N ALA A 30 3.89 5.15 13.63
CA ALA A 30 4.12 4.31 12.45
C ALA A 30 2.88 3.47 12.10
N ILE A 31 2.77 3.07 10.83
CA ILE A 31 1.83 2.04 10.38
C ILE A 31 2.67 0.79 10.08
N GLY A 32 2.16 -0.39 10.43
CA GLY A 32 2.90 -1.64 10.23
C GLY A 32 3.79 -1.95 11.44
N ASP A 33 3.46 -3.03 12.14
CA ASP A 33 4.17 -3.45 13.36
C ASP A 33 5.18 -4.57 13.08
N THR A 34 5.24 -5.06 11.84
CA THR A 34 6.15 -6.13 11.40
C THR A 34 7.32 -5.55 10.61
N TRP A 35 8.48 -6.19 10.70
CA TRP A 35 9.70 -5.73 10.04
C TRP A 35 9.49 -5.51 8.52
N TRP A 36 8.78 -6.40 7.84
CA TRP A 36 8.58 -6.34 6.39
C TRP A 36 7.60 -5.21 6.00
N SER A 37 6.61 -4.93 6.85
CA SER A 37 5.69 -3.81 6.65
C SER A 37 6.41 -2.46 6.81
N GLN A 38 7.32 -2.36 7.78
CA GLN A 38 8.17 -1.19 7.98
C GLN A 38 9.13 -1.02 6.80
N ARG A 39 9.81 -2.10 6.40
CA ARG A 39 10.68 -2.13 5.22
C ARG A 39 9.98 -1.66 3.95
N PHE A 40 8.73 -2.09 3.72
CA PHE A 40 7.94 -1.64 2.58
C PHE A 40 7.59 -0.15 2.66
N ILE A 41 7.24 0.36 3.85
CA ILE A 41 6.92 1.77 4.04
C ILE A 41 8.15 2.67 3.85
N GLU A 42 9.30 2.29 4.40
CA GLU A 42 10.58 3.00 4.22
C GLU A 42 10.95 3.08 2.73
N LEU A 43 10.72 2.01 1.99
CA LEU A 43 10.93 1.96 0.55
C LEU A 43 10.00 2.92 -0.20
N LEU A 44 8.71 2.95 0.15
CA LEU A 44 7.80 3.95 -0.41
C LEU A 44 8.24 5.38 -0.08
N GLU A 45 8.71 5.64 1.14
CA GLU A 45 9.24 6.95 1.53
C GLU A 45 10.47 7.35 0.70
N SER A 46 11.36 6.39 0.43
CA SER A 46 12.54 6.60 -0.42
C SER A 46 12.21 7.02 -1.85
N PHE A 47 11.00 6.71 -2.34
CA PHE A 47 10.54 7.08 -3.69
C PHE A 47 10.00 8.51 -3.78
N GLY A 48 10.09 9.30 -2.70
CA GLY A 48 9.70 10.71 -2.71
C GLY A 48 8.19 10.94 -2.64
N VAL A 49 7.39 9.94 -2.24
CA VAL A 49 5.93 10.08 -2.09
C VAL A 49 5.49 10.63 -0.72
N GLY A 50 6.40 11.24 0.06
CA GLY A 50 6.19 11.57 1.48
C GLY A 50 4.89 12.32 1.80
N SER A 51 4.58 13.41 1.10
CA SER A 51 3.34 14.17 1.36
C SER A 51 2.07 13.38 1.01
N ARG A 52 2.11 12.57 -0.05
CA ARG A 52 1.01 11.69 -0.45
C ARG A 52 0.84 10.53 0.53
N LEU A 53 1.95 9.96 0.99
CA LEU A 53 1.96 8.88 1.97
C LEU A 53 1.41 9.35 3.32
N GLN A 54 1.75 10.56 3.76
CA GLN A 54 1.20 11.13 5.00
C GLN A 54 -0.32 11.31 4.92
N ARG A 55 -0.86 11.78 3.80
CA ARG A 55 -2.32 11.81 3.59
C ARG A 55 -2.90 10.40 3.58
N GLY A 56 -2.27 9.46 2.87
CA GLY A 56 -2.67 8.06 2.83
C GLY A 56 -2.78 7.44 4.23
N ARG A 57 -1.81 7.70 5.12
CA ARG A 57 -1.84 7.26 6.53
C ARG A 57 -3.07 7.80 7.26
N ASN A 58 -3.42 9.08 7.05
CA ASN A 58 -4.60 9.68 7.68
C ASN A 58 -5.90 9.07 7.15
N TYR A 59 -5.98 8.79 5.85
CA TYR A 59 -7.14 8.13 5.23
C TYR A 59 -7.30 6.71 5.75
N ALA A 60 -6.22 5.92 5.75
CA ALA A 60 -6.22 4.56 6.28
C ALA A 60 -6.66 4.51 7.74
N ARG A 61 -6.19 5.44 8.59
CA ARG A 61 -6.62 5.53 10.00
C ARG A 61 -8.09 5.84 10.20
N ARG A 62 -8.66 6.65 9.30
CA ARG A 62 -10.05 7.08 9.33
C ARG A 62 -11.00 6.08 8.67
N GLY A 63 -10.52 4.92 8.25
CA GLY A 63 -11.36 3.91 7.59
C GLY A 63 -11.81 4.32 6.20
N GLN A 64 -11.06 5.17 5.49
CA GLN A 64 -11.52 5.76 4.23
C GLN A 64 -11.37 4.82 3.02
N VAL A 65 -10.78 3.63 3.19
CA VAL A 65 -10.65 2.63 2.12
C VAL A 65 -11.91 1.77 2.15
N VAL A 66 -12.86 2.02 1.24
CA VAL A 66 -14.16 1.31 1.25
C VAL A 66 -14.09 -0.05 0.58
N GLU A 67 -13.20 -0.21 -0.41
CA GLU A 67 -12.92 -1.49 -1.07
C GLU A 67 -11.42 -1.61 -1.30
N LEU A 68 -10.89 -2.83 -1.15
CA LEU A 68 -9.51 -3.18 -1.41
C LEU A 68 -9.45 -4.54 -2.10
N GLU A 69 -8.88 -4.55 -3.30
CA GLU A 69 -8.68 -5.73 -4.12
C GLU A 69 -7.18 -5.88 -4.40
N VAL A 70 -6.68 -7.09 -4.22
CA VAL A 70 -5.27 -7.43 -4.39
C VAL A 70 -5.18 -8.60 -5.35
N GLU A 71 -4.59 -8.36 -6.51
CA GLU A 71 -4.31 -9.35 -7.54
C GLU A 71 -2.80 -9.40 -7.82
N PRO A 72 -2.29 -10.45 -8.49
CA PRO A 72 -0.88 -10.50 -8.89
C PRO A 72 -0.44 -9.25 -9.66
N GLY A 73 0.45 -8.47 -9.05
CA GLY A 73 1.02 -7.26 -9.66
C GLY A 73 0.11 -6.02 -9.63
N VAL A 74 -1.08 -6.07 -9.05
CA VAL A 74 -1.94 -4.89 -8.94
C VAL A 74 -2.74 -4.85 -7.64
N VAL A 75 -2.78 -3.67 -7.03
CA VAL A 75 -3.67 -3.35 -5.91
C VAL A 75 -4.63 -2.26 -6.38
N ILE A 76 -5.91 -2.51 -6.23
CA ILE A 76 -6.99 -1.57 -6.55
C ILE A 76 -7.71 -1.24 -5.25
N ALA A 77 -7.96 0.04 -5.02
CA ALA A 77 -8.72 0.50 -3.87
C ALA A 77 -9.73 1.56 -4.28
N LYS A 78 -10.93 1.49 -3.70
CA LYS A 78 -11.85 2.64 -3.69
C LYS A 78 -11.68 3.39 -2.39
N VAL A 79 -11.48 4.69 -2.49
CA VAL A 79 -11.17 5.53 -1.34
C VAL A 79 -12.15 6.68 -1.27
N GLN A 80 -12.83 6.79 -0.13
CA GLN A 80 -13.76 7.87 0.14
C GLN A 80 -12.98 9.18 0.30
N GLY A 81 -13.32 10.15 -0.55
CA GLY A 81 -12.75 11.49 -0.54
C GLY A 81 -13.78 12.50 -0.09
N SER A 82 -13.62 13.76 -0.52
CA SER A 82 -14.60 14.82 -0.26
C SER A 82 -15.82 14.77 -1.17
N ARG A 83 -15.77 13.99 -2.26
CA ARG A 83 -16.90 13.77 -3.17
C ARG A 83 -17.72 12.55 -2.74
N TYR A 84 -19.02 12.56 -3.07
CA TYR A 84 -19.92 11.43 -2.79
C TYR A 84 -19.43 10.12 -3.40
N THR A 85 -18.97 10.15 -4.67
CA THR A 85 -18.38 8.98 -5.32
C THR A 85 -16.92 8.79 -4.85
N PRO A 86 -16.57 7.62 -4.24
CA PRO A 86 -15.19 7.28 -3.93
C PRO A 86 -14.31 7.29 -5.19
N TYR A 87 -13.07 7.75 -5.06
CA TYR A 87 -12.13 7.72 -6.17
C TYR A 87 -11.41 6.37 -6.22
N CYS A 88 -10.98 5.97 -7.42
CA CYS A 88 -10.24 4.75 -7.65
C CYS A 88 -8.73 5.03 -7.55
N VAL A 89 -8.03 4.25 -6.73
CA VAL A 89 -6.58 4.18 -6.64
C VAL A 89 -6.14 2.85 -7.22
N ARG A 90 -5.12 2.87 -8.08
CA ARG A 90 -4.50 1.66 -8.61
C ARG A 90 -2.99 1.75 -8.50
N ILE A 91 -2.38 0.78 -7.84
CA ILE A 91 -0.93 0.61 -7.73
C ILE A 91 -0.57 -0.64 -8.51
N ARG A 92 0.29 -0.52 -9.52
CA ARG A 92 0.79 -1.65 -10.33
C ARG A 92 2.26 -1.87 -10.06
N GLY A 93 2.65 -3.13 -9.90
CA GLY A 93 4.03 -3.57 -9.79
C GLY A 93 4.33 -4.71 -10.75
N LYS A 94 5.59 -5.12 -10.80
CA LYS A 94 5.99 -6.30 -11.59
C LYS A 94 5.54 -7.58 -10.87
N ALA A 95 4.60 -8.30 -11.47
CA ALA A 95 4.28 -9.65 -11.04
C ALA A 95 5.41 -10.62 -11.43
N LEU A 96 5.72 -11.55 -10.54
CA LEU A 96 6.57 -12.68 -10.88
C LEU A 96 5.77 -13.68 -11.70
N SER A 97 6.42 -14.28 -12.71
CA SER A 97 5.80 -15.38 -13.47
C SER A 97 5.71 -16.65 -12.61
N GLU A 98 4.83 -17.55 -13.00
CA GLU A 98 4.70 -18.89 -12.41
C GLU A 98 6.05 -19.63 -12.32
N GLN A 99 6.91 -19.51 -13.33
CA GLN A 99 8.23 -20.13 -13.31
C GLN A 99 9.18 -19.46 -12.31
N GLN A 100 9.07 -18.13 -12.15
CA GLN A 100 9.85 -17.38 -11.16
C GLN A 100 9.40 -17.75 -9.74
N TRP A 101 8.10 -17.82 -9.49
CA TRP A 101 7.55 -18.27 -8.20
C TRP A 101 8.04 -19.67 -7.83
N ARG A 102 7.92 -20.65 -8.74
CA ARG A 102 8.43 -22.01 -8.50
C ARG A 102 9.91 -22.06 -8.09
N ARG A 103 10.73 -21.16 -8.63
CA ARG A 103 12.16 -21.08 -8.27
C ARG A 103 12.35 -20.56 -6.85
N VAL A 104 11.62 -19.52 -6.47
CA VAL A 104 11.66 -18.94 -5.12
C VAL A 104 11.11 -19.92 -4.09
N GLU A 105 9.98 -20.57 -4.38
CA GLU A 105 9.39 -21.62 -3.54
C GLU A 105 10.38 -22.76 -3.28
N LYS A 106 11.06 -23.24 -4.32
CA LYS A 106 12.09 -24.28 -4.17
C LYS A 106 13.26 -23.81 -3.30
N ALA A 107 13.68 -22.55 -3.43
CA ALA A 107 14.75 -21.98 -2.62
C ALA A 107 14.33 -21.84 -1.13
N MET A 108 13.08 -21.45 -0.87
CA MET A 108 12.52 -21.38 0.48
C MET A 108 12.35 -22.77 1.10
N ALA A 109 11.80 -23.73 0.35
CA ALA A 109 11.54 -25.09 0.81
C ALA A 109 12.84 -25.87 1.11
N ALA A 110 13.98 -25.48 0.54
CA ALA A 110 15.28 -26.05 0.87
C ALA A 110 15.75 -25.72 2.30
N ARG A 111 15.04 -24.82 3.02
CA ARG A 111 15.40 -24.34 4.36
C ARG A 111 14.23 -24.61 5.32
N ALA A 112 14.44 -25.46 6.33
CA ALA A 112 13.37 -25.90 7.22
C ALA A 112 12.74 -24.76 8.05
N LEU A 113 13.56 -23.82 8.53
CA LEU A 113 13.10 -22.74 9.43
C LEU A 113 12.25 -21.66 8.71
N PRO A 114 12.65 -21.09 7.56
CA PRO A 114 11.81 -20.15 6.81
C PRO A 114 10.45 -20.72 6.39
N LEU A 115 10.42 -22.01 6.01
CA LEU A 115 9.17 -22.69 5.66
C LEU A 115 8.21 -22.77 6.87
N ALA A 116 8.72 -23.14 8.05
CA ALA A 116 7.92 -23.21 9.27
C ALA A 116 7.36 -21.83 9.68
N GLN A 117 8.16 -20.76 9.56
CA GLN A 117 7.72 -19.39 9.82
C GLN A 117 6.60 -18.95 8.87
N LEU A 118 6.74 -19.21 7.57
CA LEU A 118 5.70 -18.87 6.59
C LEU A 118 4.40 -19.63 6.86
N LEU A 119 4.47 -20.90 7.25
CA LEU A 119 3.31 -21.69 7.65
C LEU A 119 2.63 -21.15 8.93
N ALA A 120 3.40 -20.53 9.82
CA ALA A 120 2.88 -19.82 10.99
C ALA A 120 2.32 -18.42 10.66
N GLY A 121 2.39 -17.98 9.40
CA GLY A 121 1.98 -16.64 8.97
C GLY A 121 3.01 -15.55 9.30
N GLU A 122 4.23 -15.95 9.64
CA GLU A 122 5.34 -15.04 9.95
C GLU A 122 6.26 -14.90 8.73
N MET A 123 6.67 -13.68 8.42
CA MET A 123 7.63 -13.43 7.34
C MET A 123 9.07 -13.63 7.85
N PRO A 124 9.85 -14.58 7.29
CA PRO A 124 11.25 -14.81 7.66
C PRO A 124 12.11 -13.58 7.40
N HIS A 125 13.00 -13.22 8.33
CA HIS A 125 13.90 -12.06 8.17
C HIS A 125 14.88 -12.19 7.00
N ASP A 126 15.19 -13.42 6.60
CA ASP A 126 16.10 -13.78 5.51
C ASP A 126 15.34 -14.15 4.22
N ILE A 127 14.06 -13.78 4.13
CA ILE A 127 13.23 -14.08 2.95
C ILE A 127 13.81 -13.45 1.67
N GLU A 128 14.41 -12.26 1.76
CA GLU A 128 14.99 -11.56 0.61
C GLU A 128 16.17 -12.36 0.00
N ASP A 129 16.86 -13.19 0.79
CA ASP A 129 17.93 -14.06 0.29
C ASP A 129 17.39 -15.13 -0.66
N ALA A 130 16.19 -15.66 -0.39
CA ALA A 130 15.54 -16.63 -1.27
C ALA A 130 15.25 -16.02 -2.65
N PHE A 131 14.77 -14.77 -2.69
CA PHE A 131 14.55 -14.03 -3.94
C PHE A 131 15.88 -13.71 -4.63
N THR A 132 16.87 -13.25 -3.87
CA THR A 132 18.19 -12.86 -4.39
C THR A 132 18.94 -14.04 -5.01
N SER A 133 18.89 -15.23 -4.38
CA SER A 133 19.45 -16.48 -4.94
C SER A 133 18.85 -16.85 -6.31
N CYS A 134 17.63 -16.39 -6.58
CA CYS A 134 16.93 -16.59 -7.85
C CYS A 134 17.13 -15.43 -8.85
N LYS A 135 17.94 -14.42 -8.52
CA LYS A 135 18.10 -13.16 -9.28
C LYS A 135 16.78 -12.37 -9.38
N LEU A 136 15.98 -12.42 -8.33
CA LEU A 136 14.72 -11.71 -8.18
C LEU A 136 14.78 -10.80 -6.95
N THR A 137 13.82 -9.89 -6.83
CA THR A 137 13.65 -9.05 -5.65
C THR A 137 12.24 -9.19 -5.11
N LEU A 138 12.11 -9.20 -3.78
CA LEU A 138 10.81 -9.20 -3.11
C LEU A 138 10.15 -7.81 -3.19
N PHE A 139 10.94 -6.77 -2.93
CA PHE A 139 10.49 -5.38 -3.00
C PHE A 139 10.95 -4.69 -4.29
N ALA A 140 10.21 -3.64 -4.66
CA ALA A 140 10.53 -2.80 -5.80
C ALA A 140 11.83 -2.02 -5.59
N ARG A 141 12.69 -1.93 -6.60
CA ARG A 141 13.99 -1.26 -6.47
C ARG A 141 13.93 0.24 -6.73
N SER A 142 12.90 0.70 -7.45
CA SER A 142 12.72 2.10 -7.81
C SER A 142 11.25 2.45 -7.92
N ASN A 143 10.96 3.75 -7.94
CA ASN A 143 9.61 4.28 -8.16
C ASN A 143 9.02 3.84 -9.52
N GLU A 144 9.86 3.54 -10.52
CA GLU A 144 9.40 3.11 -11.84
C GLU A 144 8.80 1.70 -11.82
N GLU A 145 9.23 0.87 -10.86
CA GLU A 145 8.71 -0.48 -10.65
C GLU A 145 7.36 -0.49 -9.91
N LEU A 146 6.92 0.64 -9.33
CA LEU A 146 5.60 0.82 -8.70
C LEU A 146 4.85 2.01 -9.29
N LYS A 147 3.95 1.74 -10.24
CA LYS A 147 3.14 2.77 -10.91
C LYS A 147 1.83 2.98 -10.18
N ALA A 148 1.69 4.14 -9.53
CA ALA A 148 0.44 4.56 -8.91
C ALA A 148 -0.37 5.47 -9.83
N SER A 149 -1.69 5.26 -9.87
CA SER A 149 -2.67 6.12 -10.55
C SER A 149 -3.86 6.36 -9.63
N CYS A 150 -4.43 7.57 -9.68
CA CYS A 150 -5.61 7.93 -8.90
C CYS A 150 -6.57 8.78 -9.72
N THR A 151 -7.88 8.52 -9.60
CA THR A 151 -8.93 9.43 -10.09
C THR A 151 -9.29 10.52 -9.07
N CYS A 152 -8.33 10.85 -8.19
CA CYS A 152 -8.46 11.83 -7.12
C CYS A 152 -8.81 13.21 -7.72
N PRO A 153 -9.69 14.00 -7.07
CA PRO A 153 -9.97 15.38 -7.46
C PRO A 153 -8.78 16.32 -7.19
#